data_AF-A0A2G4ILA4-F1
#
_entry.id   AF-A0A2G4ILA4-F1
#
_cell.length_a   1.000
_cell.length_b   1.000
_cell.length_c   1.000
_cell.angle_alpha   90.00
_cell.angle_beta   90.00
_cell.angle_gamma   90.00
#
_symmetry.space_group_name_H-M   'P 1'
#
loop_
_entity.id
_entity.type
_entity.pdbx_description
1 polymer ?
#
loop_
_entity_poly.entity_id
_entity_poly.type
_entity_poly.pdbx_seq_one_letter_code
_entity_poly.pdbx_strand_id
1 'polypeptide(L)'
;MLQDPAFWVGLAFLLVIALIYKPAMKSISASLDGRAALIRTQIEEARKLREDAQALLADYQRKQRDAMAEAERIIQQAKEDATRMRADAEQDLTRSIERRKQQALERIAQTEAQAIAQVRNTAVDVALNAAEALLRDNIAAGQAQTMVDKSIAELSKRLN
;
A
#
# COMPACT_ATOMS: atom_id res chain seq x y z
N MET A 1 -111.89 -12.51 -19.45
CA MET A 1 -110.45 -12.20 -19.64
C MET A 1 -109.82 -11.48 -18.46
N LEU A 2 -110.47 -10.49 -17.83
CA LEU A 2 -109.92 -9.78 -16.65
C LEU A 2 -110.14 -10.48 -15.28
N GLN A 3 -110.93 -11.56 -15.25
CA GLN A 3 -111.20 -12.37 -14.04
C GLN A 3 -110.43 -13.70 -14.03
N ASP A 4 -109.55 -13.94 -15.00
CA ASP A 4 -108.73 -15.15 -15.04
C ASP A 4 -107.55 -15.01 -14.08
N PRO A 5 -107.40 -15.89 -13.06
CA PRO A 5 -106.26 -15.86 -12.14
C PRO A 5 -104.91 -15.89 -12.86
N ALA A 6 -104.80 -16.52 -14.03
CA ALA A 6 -103.56 -16.59 -14.80
C ALA A 6 -103.09 -15.20 -15.29
N PHE A 7 -104.02 -14.29 -15.61
CA PHE A 7 -103.69 -12.92 -16.04
C PHE A 7 -103.06 -12.10 -14.92
N TRP A 8 -103.61 -12.18 -13.71
CA TRP A 8 -103.07 -11.48 -12.53
C TRP A 8 -101.74 -12.07 -12.07
N VAL A 9 -101.54 -13.39 -12.18
CA VAL A 9 -100.25 -14.04 -11.92
C VAL A 9 -99.18 -13.59 -12.92
N GLY A 10 -99.51 -13.54 -14.22
CA GLY A 10 -98.60 -13.03 -15.24
C GLY A 10 -98.24 -11.55 -15.06
N LEU A 11 -99.22 -10.73 -14.69
CA LEU A 11 -99.01 -9.31 -14.39
C LEU A 11 -98.11 -9.12 -13.17
N ALA A 12 -98.34 -9.86 -12.08
CA ALA A 12 -97.50 -9.83 -10.90
C ALA A 12 -96.07 -10.31 -11.19
N PHE A 13 -95.90 -11.35 -12.02
CA PHE A 13 -94.60 -11.85 -12.45
C PHE A 13 -93.81 -10.79 -13.24
N LEU A 14 -94.45 -10.12 -14.20
CA LEU A 14 -93.83 -9.01 -14.94
C LEU A 14 -93.46 -7.84 -14.04
N LEU A 15 -94.31 -7.50 -13.06
CA LEU A 15 -94.05 -6.42 -12.10
C LEU A 15 -92.83 -6.76 -11.21
N VAL A 16 -92.73 -8.00 -10.74
CA VAL A 16 -91.57 -8.49 -9.97
C VAL A 16 -90.29 -8.46 -10.82
N ILE A 17 -90.34 -8.92 -12.08
CA ILE A 17 -89.20 -8.84 -13.00
C ILE A 17 -88.77 -7.39 -13.22
N ALA A 18 -89.72 -6.50 -13.50
CA ALA A 18 -89.42 -5.09 -13.73
C ALA A 18 -88.75 -4.43 -12.52
N LEU A 19 -89.16 -4.80 -11.31
CA LEU A 19 -88.63 -4.27 -10.05
C LEU A 19 -87.23 -4.82 -9.73
N ILE A 20 -86.94 -6.08 -10.08
CA ILE A 20 -85.64 -6.74 -9.83
C ILE A 20 -84.62 -6.49 -10.95
N TYR A 21 -85.05 -6.26 -12.20
CA TYR A 21 -84.17 -6.15 -13.35
C TYR A 21 -83.08 -5.07 -13.18
N LYS A 22 -83.48 -3.86 -12.75
CA LYS A 22 -82.57 -2.73 -12.57
C LYS A 22 -81.52 -2.96 -11.45
N PRO A 23 -81.89 -3.37 -10.22
CA PRO A 23 -80.90 -3.67 -9.19
C PRO A 23 -80.04 -4.89 -9.51
N ALA A 24 -80.60 -5.94 -10.13
CA ALA A 24 -79.83 -7.12 -10.54
C ALA A 24 -78.77 -6.78 -11.60
N MET A 25 -79.14 -6.04 -12.65
CA MET A 25 -78.20 -5.56 -13.67
C MET A 25 -77.10 -4.69 -13.08
N LYS A 26 -77.46 -3.75 -12.18
CA LYS A 26 -76.49 -2.89 -11.50
C LYS A 26 -75.51 -3.67 -10.62
N SER A 27 -75.97 -4.69 -9.91
CA SER A 27 -75.10 -5.52 -9.07
C SER A 27 -74.13 -6.37 -9.89
N ILE A 28 -74.59 -6.91 -11.03
CA ILE A 28 -73.76 -7.72 -11.92
C ILE A 28 -72.70 -6.84 -12.59
N SER A 29 -73.08 -5.67 -13.13
CA SER A 29 -72.12 -4.75 -13.75
C SER A 29 -71.08 -4.27 -12.74
N ALA A 30 -71.50 -3.88 -11.53
CA ALA A 30 -70.59 -3.44 -10.48
C ALA A 30 -69.57 -4.52 -10.07
N SER A 31 -69.99 -5.79 -9.98
CA SER A 31 -69.08 -6.91 -9.69
C SER A 31 -68.08 -7.14 -10.83
N LEU A 32 -68.52 -7.05 -12.08
CA LEU A 32 -67.65 -7.21 -13.26
C LEU A 32 -66.65 -6.04 -13.37
N ASP A 33 -67.11 -4.81 -13.17
CA ASP A 33 -66.27 -3.61 -13.17
C ASP A 33 -65.24 -3.66 -12.04
N GLY A 34 -65.63 -4.10 -10.83
CA GLY A 34 -64.71 -4.30 -9.71
C GLY A 34 -63.63 -5.33 -10.02
N ARG A 35 -63.99 -6.46 -10.64
CA ARG A 35 -63.01 -7.46 -11.10
C ARG A 35 -62.10 -6.92 -12.19
N ALA A 36 -62.64 -6.18 -13.16
CA ALA A 36 -61.85 -5.57 -14.23
C ALA A 36 -60.85 -4.54 -13.68
N ALA A 37 -61.26 -3.71 -12.72
CA ALA A 37 -60.40 -2.76 -12.04
C ALA A 37 -59.28 -3.45 -11.23
N LEU A 38 -59.61 -4.53 -10.51
CA LEU A 38 -58.62 -5.33 -9.78
C LEU A 38 -57.58 -5.93 -10.73
N ILE A 39 -58.02 -6.57 -11.83
CA ILE A 39 -57.11 -7.16 -12.82
C ILE A 39 -56.22 -6.10 -13.46
N ARG A 40 -56.78 -4.94 -13.83
CA ARG A 40 -55.99 -3.82 -14.36
C ARG A 40 -54.92 -3.37 -13.37
N THR A 41 -55.28 -3.23 -12.10
CA THR A 41 -54.33 -2.82 -11.04
C THR A 41 -53.20 -3.84 -10.89
N GLN A 42 -53.53 -5.13 -10.86
CA GLN A 42 -52.53 -6.21 -10.76
C GLN A 42 -51.59 -6.25 -11.99
N ILE A 43 -52.11 -6.00 -13.19
CA ILE A 43 -51.29 -5.95 -14.41
C ILE A 43 -50.34 -4.74 -14.38
N GLU A 44 -50.83 -3.57 -13.96
CA GLU A 44 -50.00 -2.37 -13.82
C GLU A 44 -48.91 -2.54 -12.75
N GLU A 45 -49.25 -3.13 -11.61
CA GLU A 45 -48.27 -3.47 -10.56
C GLU A 45 -47.23 -4.47 -11.06
N ALA A 46 -47.65 -5.53 -11.76
CA ALA A 46 -46.73 -6.52 -12.32
C ALA A 46 -45.81 -5.90 -13.39
N ARG A 47 -46.35 -4.99 -14.22
CA ARG A 47 -45.56 -4.25 -15.20
C ARG A 47 -44.53 -3.36 -14.53
N LYS A 48 -44.95 -2.58 -13.53
CA LYS A 48 -44.06 -1.72 -12.75
C LYS A 48 -42.96 -2.52 -12.06
N LEU A 49 -43.31 -3.64 -11.43
CA LEU A 49 -42.33 -4.53 -10.79
C LEU A 49 -41.32 -5.07 -11.80
N ARG A 50 -41.77 -5.41 -13.02
CA ARG A 50 -40.88 -5.85 -14.10
C ARG A 50 -39.94 -4.74 -14.55
N GLU A 51 -40.44 -3.52 -14.72
CA GLU A 51 -39.65 -2.35 -15.09
C GLU A 51 -38.61 -2.02 -14.02
N ASP A 52 -39.00 -2.03 -12.74
CA ASP A 52 -38.10 -1.82 -11.59
C ASP A 52 -37.02 -2.90 -11.53
N ALA A 53 -37.38 -4.18 -11.73
CA ALA A 53 -36.43 -5.29 -11.77
C ALA A 53 -35.44 -5.18 -12.93
N GLN A 54 -35.90 -4.76 -14.11
CA GLN A 54 -35.04 -4.52 -15.27
C GLN A 54 -34.07 -3.35 -15.04
N ALA A 55 -34.56 -2.26 -14.45
CA ALA A 55 -33.73 -1.11 -14.08
C ALA A 55 -32.67 -1.50 -13.05
N LEU A 56 -33.06 -2.27 -12.03
CA LEU A 56 -32.15 -2.77 -11.00
C LEU A 56 -31.08 -3.69 -11.61
N LEU A 57 -31.46 -4.63 -12.47
CA LEU A 57 -30.52 -5.52 -13.15
C LEU A 57 -29.50 -4.73 -13.98
N ALA A 58 -29.95 -3.72 -14.73
CA ALA A 58 -29.07 -2.88 -15.53
C ALA A 58 -28.09 -2.06 -14.67
N ASP A 59 -28.54 -1.57 -13.51
CA ASP A 59 -27.70 -0.88 -12.54
C ASP A 59 -26.64 -1.82 -11.93
N TYR A 60 -27.01 -3.03 -11.52
CA TYR A 60 -26.08 -4.02 -11.01
C TYR A 60 -25.05 -4.46 -12.06
N GLN A 61 -25.47 -4.67 -13.30
CA GLN A 61 -24.54 -5.00 -14.40
C GLN A 61 -23.54 -3.85 -14.64
N ARG A 62 -24.00 -2.60 -14.56
CA ARG A 62 -23.11 -1.43 -14.68
C ARG A 62 -22.11 -1.39 -13.52
N LYS A 63 -22.60 -1.48 -12.29
CA LYS A 63 -21.76 -1.53 -11.08
C LYS A 63 -20.75 -2.67 -11.12
N GLN A 64 -21.14 -3.84 -11.62
CA GLN A 64 -20.25 -4.98 -11.78
C GLN A 64 -19.12 -4.67 -12.78
N ARG A 65 -19.44 -4.10 -13.94
CA ARG A 65 -18.42 -3.69 -14.92
C ARG A 65 -17.49 -2.62 -14.37
N ASP A 66 -18.04 -1.62 -13.70
CA ASP A 66 -17.26 -0.53 -13.11
C ASP A 66 -16.32 -1.07 -12.01
N ALA A 67 -16.81 -1.99 -11.17
CA ALA A 67 -16.00 -2.66 -10.15
C ALA A 67 -14.89 -3.53 -10.75
N MET A 68 -15.16 -4.24 -11.86
CA MET A 68 -14.13 -5.01 -12.57
C MET A 68 -13.05 -4.10 -13.16
N ALA A 69 -13.45 -2.99 -13.80
CA ALA A 69 -12.52 -2.02 -14.35
C ALA A 69 -11.68 -1.35 -13.25
N GLU A 70 -12.29 -1.05 -12.10
CA GLU A 70 -11.57 -0.50 -10.95
C GLU A 70 -10.57 -1.50 -10.36
N ALA A 71 -10.97 -2.76 -10.21
CA ALA A 71 -10.06 -3.81 -9.75
C ALA A 71 -8.85 -3.98 -10.69
N GLU A 72 -9.07 -3.92 -12.00
CA GLU A 72 -7.99 -3.98 -12.99
C GLU A 72 -7.06 -2.75 -12.90
N ARG A 73 -7.62 -1.55 -12.71
CA ARG A 73 -6.83 -0.33 -12.45
C ARG A 73 -5.98 -0.47 -11.19
N ILE A 74 -6.54 -0.96 -10.09
CA ILE A 74 -5.82 -1.17 -8.83
C ILE A 74 -4.64 -2.13 -9.04
N ILE A 75 -4.88 -3.24 -9.73
CA ILE A 75 -3.82 -4.23 -10.01
C ILE A 75 -2.72 -3.63 -10.88
N GLN A 76 -3.08 -2.86 -11.90
CA GLN A 76 -2.12 -2.23 -12.79
C GLN A 76 -1.27 -1.19 -12.05
N GLN A 77 -1.91 -0.33 -11.25
CA GLN A 77 -1.21 0.65 -10.43
C GLN A 77 -0.29 0.00 -9.40
N ALA A 78 -0.74 -1.07 -8.73
CA ALA A 78 0.10 -1.82 -7.80
C ALA A 78 1.34 -2.44 -8.47
N LYS A 79 1.23 -2.91 -9.72
CA LYS A 79 2.38 -3.42 -10.49
C LYS A 79 3.36 -2.33 -10.88
N GLU A 80 2.84 -1.17 -11.29
CA GLU A 80 3.67 -0.01 -11.63
C GLU A 80 4.41 0.52 -10.40
N ASP A 81 3.71 0.64 -9.27
CA ASP A 81 4.29 1.06 -8.00
C ASP A 81 5.31 0.06 -7.49
N ALA A 82 5.04 -1.26 -7.57
CA ALA A 82 6.01 -2.29 -7.20
C ALA A 82 7.28 -2.23 -8.06
N THR A 83 7.13 -1.97 -9.36
CA THR A 83 8.26 -1.82 -10.30
C THR A 83 9.09 -0.58 -9.93
N ARG A 84 8.43 0.55 -9.66
CA ARG A 84 9.10 1.80 -9.24
C ARG A 84 9.83 1.62 -7.91
N MET A 85 9.15 1.07 -6.91
CA MET A 85 9.74 0.77 -5.60
C MET A 85 10.97 -0.14 -5.72
N ARG A 86 10.91 -1.15 -6.60
CA ARG A 86 12.05 -2.02 -6.86
C ARG A 86 13.22 -1.26 -7.48
N ALA A 87 12.97 -0.44 -8.49
CA ALA A 87 14.00 0.36 -9.15
C ALA A 87 14.67 1.35 -8.16
N ASP A 88 13.86 2.03 -7.36
CA ASP A 88 14.35 2.96 -6.32
C ASP A 88 15.17 2.22 -5.26
N ALA A 89 14.71 1.05 -4.81
CA ALA A 89 15.44 0.22 -3.85
C ALA A 89 16.77 -0.30 -4.41
N GLU A 90 16.81 -0.71 -5.69
CA GLU A 90 18.05 -1.14 -6.36
C GLU A 90 19.04 0.04 -6.47
N GLN A 91 18.56 1.25 -6.80
CA GLN A 91 19.39 2.46 -6.85
C GLN A 91 19.94 2.83 -5.47
N ASP A 92 19.11 2.78 -4.43
CA ASP A 92 19.49 3.07 -3.05
C ASP A 92 20.50 2.05 -2.51
N LEU A 93 20.27 0.77 -2.80
CA LEU A 93 21.20 -0.30 -2.43
C LEU A 93 22.56 -0.08 -3.09
N THR A 94 22.58 0.22 -4.40
CA THR A 94 23.82 0.50 -5.13
C THR A 94 24.57 1.68 -4.52
N ARG A 95 23.88 2.79 -4.22
CA ARG A 95 24.47 3.96 -3.55
C ARG A 95 25.02 3.62 -2.16
N SER A 96 24.28 2.81 -1.39
CA SER A 96 24.68 2.38 -0.05
C SER A 96 25.92 1.49 -0.08
N ILE A 97 25.99 0.55 -1.04
CA ILE A 97 27.14 -0.33 -1.25
C ILE A 97 28.37 0.51 -1.63
N GLU A 98 28.25 1.42 -2.59
CA GLU A 98 29.38 2.25 -3.01
C GLU A 98 29.90 3.11 -1.86
N ARG A 99 29.00 3.75 -1.09
CA ARG A 99 29.39 4.50 0.11
C ARG A 99 30.12 3.64 1.15
N ARG A 100 29.62 2.42 1.41
CA ARG A 100 30.27 1.47 2.33
C ARG A 100 31.64 1.04 1.83
N LYS A 101 31.78 0.81 0.52
CA LYS A 101 33.06 0.48 -0.11
C LYS A 101 34.06 1.61 0.05
N GLN A 102 33.67 2.86 -0.22
CA GLN A 102 34.55 4.01 -0.02
C GLN A 102 34.98 4.15 1.44
N GLN A 103 34.04 4.02 2.39
CA GLN A 103 34.37 4.03 3.82
C GLN A 103 35.33 2.91 4.23
N ALA A 104 35.19 1.71 3.65
CA ALA A 104 36.11 0.60 3.90
C ALA A 104 37.50 0.88 3.34
N LEU A 105 37.60 1.42 2.13
CA LEU A 105 38.87 1.81 1.51
C LEU A 105 39.58 2.92 2.31
N GLU A 106 38.84 3.94 2.76
CA GLU A 106 39.37 5.00 3.63
C GLU A 106 39.92 4.44 4.95
N ARG A 107 39.19 3.51 5.58
CA ARG A 107 39.64 2.82 6.81
C ARG A 107 40.89 1.98 6.59
N ILE A 108 40.97 1.26 5.47
CA ILE A 108 42.15 0.47 5.11
C ILE A 108 43.35 1.41 4.95
N ALA A 109 43.22 2.48 4.16
CA ALA A 109 44.30 3.45 3.96
C ALA A 109 44.76 4.11 5.27
N GLN A 110 43.82 4.46 6.16
CA GLN A 110 44.13 5.01 7.47
C GLN A 110 44.89 3.99 8.35
N THR A 111 44.46 2.73 8.33
CA THR A 111 45.07 1.66 9.12
C THR A 111 46.46 1.30 8.60
N GLU A 112 46.66 1.29 7.28
CA GLU A 112 47.96 1.10 6.65
C GLU A 112 48.93 2.22 7.05
N ALA A 113 48.49 3.48 6.98
CA ALA A 113 49.31 4.61 7.41
C ALA A 113 49.70 4.51 8.89
N GLN A 114 48.77 4.10 9.76
CA GLN A 114 49.05 3.85 11.18
C GLN A 114 50.03 2.70 11.38
N ALA A 115 49.86 1.59 10.66
CA ALA A 115 50.75 0.42 10.76
C ALA A 115 52.18 0.77 10.32
N ILE A 116 52.34 1.53 9.22
CA ILE A 116 53.65 2.02 8.76
C ILE A 116 54.29 2.92 9.81
N ALA A 117 53.53 3.86 10.38
CA ALA A 117 54.03 4.73 11.44
C ALA A 117 54.45 3.93 12.68
N GLN A 118 53.69 2.90 13.06
CA GLN A 118 53.99 2.04 14.18
C GLN A 118 55.27 1.22 13.96
N VAL A 119 55.45 0.63 12.76
CA VAL A 119 56.69 -0.08 12.40
C VAL A 119 57.90 0.86 12.45
N ARG A 120 57.76 2.09 11.95
CA ARG A 120 58.83 3.10 12.00
C ARG A 120 59.20 3.43 13.44
N ASN A 121 58.22 3.65 14.31
CA ASN A 121 58.47 3.97 15.71
C ASN A 121 59.16 2.81 16.43
N THR A 122 58.69 1.57 16.23
CA THR A 122 59.36 0.38 16.78
C THR A 122 60.81 0.26 16.30
N ALA A 123 61.09 0.53 15.03
CA ALA A 123 62.45 0.52 14.51
C ALA A 123 63.34 1.60 15.16
N VAL A 124 62.80 2.80 15.38
CA VAL A 124 63.49 3.88 16.11
C VAL A 124 63.77 3.46 17.55
N ASP A 125 62.80 2.87 18.25
CA ASP A 125 62.98 2.41 19.63
C ASP A 125 64.06 1.31 19.73
N VAL A 126 64.06 0.35 18.80
CA VAL A 126 65.11 -0.68 18.73
C VAL A 126 66.48 -0.06 18.47
N ALA A 127 66.58 0.90 17.54
CA ALA A 127 67.84 1.58 17.25
C ALA A 127 68.36 2.39 18.44
N LEU A 128 67.47 3.09 19.16
CA LEU A 128 67.82 3.83 20.39
C LEU A 128 68.30 2.89 21.48
N ASN A 129 67.60 1.78 21.72
CA ASN A 129 68.01 0.77 22.70
C ASN A 129 69.37 0.15 22.36
N ALA A 130 69.63 -0.15 21.09
CA ALA A 130 70.93 -0.66 20.65
C ALA A 130 72.05 0.38 20.80
N ALA A 131 71.77 1.65 20.48
CA ALA A 131 72.71 2.74 20.69
C ALA A 131 73.02 2.97 22.17
N GLU A 132 72.01 2.88 23.05
CA GLU A 132 72.20 2.95 24.51
C GLU A 132 73.08 1.81 25.01
N ALA A 133 72.82 0.57 24.57
CA ALA A 133 73.63 -0.60 24.93
C ALA A 133 75.09 -0.44 24.48
N LEU A 134 75.33 -0.03 23.23
CA LEU A 134 76.69 0.24 22.72
C LEU A 134 77.39 1.37 23.47
N LEU A 135 76.66 2.42 23.86
CA LEU A 135 77.22 3.53 24.62
C LEU A 135 77.62 3.07 26.03
N ARG A 136 76.76 2.26 26.70
CA ARG A 136 77.07 1.65 28.01
C ARG A 136 78.32 0.77 27.94
N ASP A 137 78.44 -0.09 26.92
CA ASP A 137 79.60 -0.96 26.74
C ASP A 137 80.89 -0.17 26.46
N ASN A 138 80.85 0.88 25.63
CA ASN A 138 82.02 1.73 25.37
C ASN A 138 82.46 2.53 26.61
N ILE A 139 81.50 2.98 27.43
CA ILE A 139 81.79 3.63 28.71
C ILE A 139 82.45 2.64 29.67
N ALA A 140 81.95 1.40 29.76
CA ALA A 140 82.52 0.34 30.58
C ALA A 140 83.93 -0.08 30.13
N ALA A 141 84.23 0.02 28.83
CA ALA A 141 85.56 -0.24 28.24
C ALA A 141 86.59 0.89 28.44
N GLY A 142 86.29 1.91 29.26
CA GLY A 142 87.25 2.94 29.67
C GLY A 142 87.32 4.18 28.77
N GLN A 143 86.41 4.36 27.79
CA GLN A 143 86.39 5.55 26.92
C GLN A 143 85.72 6.79 27.54
N ALA A 144 85.16 6.67 28.75
CA ALA A 144 84.44 7.75 29.43
C ALA A 144 85.27 9.02 29.62
N GLN A 145 86.54 8.86 30.00
CA GLN A 145 87.45 9.99 30.24
C GLN A 145 87.71 10.78 28.95
N THR A 146 87.95 10.07 27.84
CA THR A 146 88.19 10.65 26.51
C THR A 146 86.96 11.40 25.96
N MET A 147 85.75 10.95 26.31
CA MET A 147 84.51 11.66 25.95
C MET A 147 84.36 12.96 26.75
N VAL A 148 84.63 12.95 28.05
CA VAL A 148 84.60 14.15 28.90
C VAL A 148 85.60 15.19 28.40
N ASP A 149 86.83 14.78 28.09
CA ASP A 149 87.87 15.69 27.58
C ASP A 149 87.48 16.29 26.22
N LYS A 150 86.85 15.50 25.33
CA LYS A 150 86.31 15.98 24.04
C LYS A 150 85.13 16.95 24.23
N SER A 151 84.19 16.67 25.13
CA SER A 151 83.07 17.56 25.42
C SER A 151 83.54 18.90 26.02
N ILE A 152 84.53 18.87 26.91
CA ILE A 152 85.18 20.08 27.45
C ILE A 152 85.85 20.88 26.32
N ALA A 153 86.56 20.20 25.42
CA ALA A 153 87.20 20.84 24.27
C ALA A 153 86.18 21.45 23.28
N GLU A 154 85.05 20.77 23.02
CA GLU A 154 84.00 21.29 22.13
C GLU A 154 83.26 22.49 22.75
N LEU A 155 83.00 22.46 24.07
CA LEU A 155 82.40 23.59 24.79
C LEU A 155 83.32 24.82 24.73
N SER A 156 84.62 24.62 24.96
CA SER A 156 85.65 25.68 24.85
C SER A 156 85.73 26.25 23.43
N LYS A 157 85.43 25.45 22.39
CA LYS A 157 85.42 25.88 20.99
C LYS A 157 84.14 26.61 20.56
N ARG A 158 83.01 26.41 21.26
CA ARG A 158 81.75 27.14 21.02
C ARG A 158 81.60 28.40 21.89
N LEU A 159 82.44 28.54 22.92
CA LEU A 159 82.50 29.70 23.83
C LEU A 159 83.61 30.71 23.50
N ASN A 160 84.44 30.43 22.49
CA ASN A 160 85.29 31.41 21.79
C ASN A 160 84.63 31.77 20.45
#